data_AF-A0A8I0VJB6-F1
#
_entry.id   AF-A0A8I0VJB6-F1
#
_cell.length_a   1.000
_cell.length_b   1.000
_cell.length_c   1.000
_cell.angle_alpha   90.00
_cell.angle_beta   90.00
_cell.angle_gamma   90.00
#
_symmetry.space_group_name_H-M   'P 1'
#
loop_
_entity.id
_entity.type
_entity.pdbx_description
1 polymer ?
#
loop_
_entity_poly.entity_id
_entity_poly.type
_entity_poly.pdbx_seq_one_letter_code
_entity_poly.pdbx_strand_id
1 'polypeptide(L)' 'TRQLKCRFGTVPDWANEKIAKAEPPSLEEWSLRVLDAQSLDDVFSDKV' A
#
# COMPACT_ATOMS: atom_id res chain seq x y z
N THR A 1 1.14 -7.99 0.37
CA THR A 1 0.15 -7.69 -0.69
C THR A 1 -1.23 -8.31 -0.47
N ARG A 2 -1.42 -9.33 0.39
CA ARG A 2 -2.74 -9.96 0.63
C ARG A 2 -3.83 -8.94 1.03
N GLN A 3 -3.53 -8.03 1.96
CA GLN A 3 -4.47 -7.00 2.41
C GLN A 3 -4.93 -6.09 1.25
N LEU A 4 -3.99 -5.66 0.41
CA LEU A 4 -4.28 -4.87 -0.79
C LEU A 4 -5.18 -5.64 -1.77
N LYS A 5 -4.92 -6.93 -1.96
CA LYS A 5 -5.78 -7.78 -2.82
C LYS A 5 -7.20 -7.91 -2.27
N CYS A 6 -7.35 -8.01 -0.94
CA CYS A 6 -8.66 -8.09 -0.30
C CYS A 6 -9.47 -6.77 -0.42
N ARG A 7 -8.81 -5.61 -0.38
CA ARG A 7 -9.49 -4.31 -0.41
C ARG A 7 -9.71 -3.77 -1.83
N PHE A 8 -8.72 -3.95 -2.70
CA PHE A 8 -8.67 -3.31 -4.03
C PHE A 8 -8.72 -4.32 -5.18
N GLY A 9 -8.75 -5.62 -4.91
CA GLY A 9 -8.78 -6.65 -5.93
C GLY A 9 -7.41 -6.88 -6.58
N THR A 10 -7.34 -6.75 -7.91
CA THR A 10 -6.07 -6.94 -8.62
C THR A 10 -5.10 -5.81 -8.26
N VAL A 11 -3.99 -6.17 -7.62
CA VAL A 11 -2.93 -5.22 -7.26
C VAL A 11 -2.00 -5.06 -8.46
N PRO A 12 -1.86 -3.86 -9.04
CA PRO A 12 -0.98 -3.59 -10.17
C PRO A 12 0.50 -3.84 -9.83
N ASP A 13 1.30 -4.10 -10.85
CA ASP A 13 2.73 -4.40 -10.67
C ASP A 13 3.51 -3.26 -10.01
N TRP A 14 3.16 -2.00 -10.31
CA TRP A 14 3.80 -0.84 -9.68
C TRP A 14 3.65 -0.84 -8.16
N ALA A 15 2.52 -1.31 -7.64
CA ALA A 15 2.27 -1.36 -6.19
C ALA A 15 3.09 -2.49 -5.55
N ASN A 16 3.24 -3.62 -6.25
CA ASN A 16 4.11 -4.71 -5.81
C ASN A 16 5.57 -4.25 -5.78
N GLU A 17 6.03 -3.50 -6.79
CA GLU A 17 7.37 -2.92 -6.79
C GLU A 17 7.60 -1.91 -5.67
N LYS A 18 6.61 -1.04 -5.41
CA LYS A 18 6.73 -0.03 -4.33
C LYS A 18 6.87 -0.71 -2.96
N ILE A 19 6.12 -1.78 -2.71
CA ILE A 19 6.25 -2.60 -1.49
C ILE A 19 7.61 -3.30 -1.41
N ALA A 20 8.10 -3.83 -2.53
CA ALA A 20 9.38 -4.54 -2.56
C ALA A 20 10.59 -3.62 -2.29
N LYS A 21 10.46 -2.33 -2.59
CA LYS A 21 11.50 -1.30 -2.39
C LYS A 21 11.32 -0.49 -1.10
N ALA A 22 10.25 -0.73 -0.34
CA ALA A 22 9.91 0.08 0.82
C ALA A 22 10.73 -0.29 2.05
N GLU A 23 11.09 0.73 2.81
CA GLU A 23 11.69 0.56 4.13
C GLU A 23 10.64 0.09 5.14
N PRO A 24 11.05 -0.63 6.20
CA PRO A 24 10.13 -1.14 7.22
C PRO A 24 9.15 -0.09 7.80
N PRO A 25 9.55 1.17 8.10
CA PRO A 25 8.62 2.17 8.60
C PRO A 25 7.50 2.51 7.62
N SER A 26 7.79 2.60 6.33
CA SER A 26 6.78 2.85 5.29
C SER A 26 5.79 1.69 5.21
N LEU A 27 6.25 0.45 5.35
CA LEU A 27 5.38 -0.73 5.36
C LEU A 27 4.42 -0.73 6.55
N GLU A 28 4.91 -0.33 7.74
CA GLU A 28 4.08 -0.20 8.94
C GLU A 28 3.00 0.86 8.75
N GLU A 29 3.36 2.04 8.25
CA GLU A 29 2.39 3.11 7.97
C GLU A 29 1.35 2.69 6.93
N TRP A 30 1.77 2.08 5.82
CA TRP A 30 0.86 1.61 4.78
C TRP A 30 -0.06 0.50 5.27
N SER A 31 0.39 -0.34 6.21
CA SER A 31 -0.43 -1.38 6.83
C SER A 31 -1.58 -0.81 7.67
N LEU A 32 -1.42 0.41 8.18
CA LEU A 32 -2.50 1.12 8.88
C LEU A 32 -3.42 1.83 7.88
N ARG A 33 -2.85 2.54 6.89
CA ARG A 33 -3.63 3.26 5.87
C ARG A 33 -4.48 2.35 4.99
N VAL A 34 -4.07 1.10 4.80
CA VAL A 34 -4.89 0.13 4.05
C VAL A 34 -6.25 -0.13 4.71
N LEU A 35 -6.48 0.31 5.96
CA LEU A 35 -7.74 0.11 6.67
C LEU A 35 -8.80 1.18 6.35
N ASP A 36 -8.43 2.34 5.84
CA ASP A 36 -9.34 3.47 5.56
C ASP A 36 -9.14 4.11 4.17
N ALA A 37 -8.02 3.86 3.49
CA ALA A 37 -7.73 4.32 2.13
C ALA A 37 -8.83 3.97 1.11
N GLN A 38 -9.13 4.92 0.20
CA GLN A 38 -10.09 4.74 -0.88
C GLN A 38 -9.44 4.20 -2.17
N SER A 39 -8.12 4.34 -2.28
CA SER A 39 -7.33 3.92 -3.43
C SER A 39 -5.95 3.41 -3.00
N LEU A 40 -5.23 2.77 -3.92
CA LEU A 40 -3.84 2.41 -3.71
C LEU A 40 -2.97 3.66 -3.54
N ASP A 41 -3.24 4.74 -4.29
CA ASP A 41 -2.56 6.02 -4.14
C ASP A 41 -2.69 6.58 -2.71
N ASP A 42 -3.86 6.46 -2.08
CA ASP A 42 -4.04 6.89 -0.69
C ASP A 42 -3.19 6.07 0.29
N VAL A 43 -3.05 4.75 0.06
CA VAL A 43 -2.18 3.89 0.87
C VAL A 43 -0.73 4.35 0.75
N PHE A 44 -0.28 4.55 -0.48
CA PHE A 44 1.11 4.85 -0.81
C PHE A 44 1.45 6.34 -0.83
N SER A 45 0.55 7.20 -0.36
CA SER A 45 0.77 8.65 -0.31
C SER A 45 1.84 8.96 0.73
N ASP A 46 3.02 9.36 0.28
CA ASP A 46 4.09 9.80 1.16
C ASP A 46 3.70 11.19 1.68
N LYS A 47 3.24 11.27 2.93
CA LYS A 47 3.09 12.57 3.60
C LYS A 47 4.50 13.13 3.77
N VAL A 48 4.82 14.13 2.95
CA VAL A 48 5.98 15.02 3.11
C VAL A 48 5.95 15.64 4.50
#